data_AF-A0A246GIJ4-F1
#
_entry.id   AF-A0A246GIJ4-F1
#
_cell.length_a   1.000
_cell.length_b   1.000
_cell.length_c   1.000
_cell.angle_alpha   90.00
_cell.angle_beta   90.00
_cell.angle_gamma   90.00
#
_symmetry.space_group_name_H-M   'P 1'
#
loop_
_entity.id
_entity.type
_entity.pdbx_description
1 polymer ?
#
loop_
_entity_poly.entity_id
_entity_poly.type
_entity_poly.pdbx_seq_one_letter_code
_entity_poly.pdbx_strand_id
1 'polypeptide(L)' 'MKLSNLEKIYKRITQEGETYYIFPFIKNKVEFEILFDIYKTPFQLHFLQKSSDFSFNVIVEKGFKIN' A
#
# COMPACT_ATOMS: atom_id res chain seq x y z
N MET A 1 4.85 13.29 4.86
CA MET A 1 4.02 12.29 5.55
C MET A 1 4.44 10.90 5.14
N LYS A 2 4.45 10.02 6.12
CA LYS A 2 4.98 8.65 6.11
C LYS A 2 3.79 7.70 5.93
N LEU A 3 3.97 6.50 5.35
CA LEU A 3 2.88 5.51 5.21
C LEU A 3 2.56 4.85 6.57
N SER A 4 2.41 5.65 7.62
CA SER A 4 2.38 5.22 9.03
C SER A 4 1.20 4.32 9.38
N ASN A 5 0.21 4.17 8.50
CA ASN A 5 -0.98 3.35 8.73
C ASN A 5 -0.91 1.95 8.11
N LEU A 6 0.16 1.60 7.41
CA LEU A 6 0.29 0.29 6.76
C LEU A 6 0.23 -0.89 7.76
N GLU A 7 0.74 -0.73 8.98
CA GLU A 7 0.60 -1.76 10.02
C GLU A 7 -0.87 -1.99 10.41
N LYS A 8 -1.64 -0.90 10.54
CA LYS A 8 -3.08 -0.97 10.84
C LYS A 8 -3.84 -1.62 9.69
N ILE A 9 -3.50 -1.25 8.45
CA ILE A 9 -4.08 -1.84 7.25
C ILE A 9 -3.76 -3.33 7.20
N TYR A 10 -2.50 -3.72 7.44
CA TYR A 10 -2.10 -5.13 7.51
C TYR A 10 -2.92 -5.91 8.53
N LYS A 11 -3.00 -5.40 9.77
CA LYS A 11 -3.80 -6.03 10.84
C LYS A 11 -5.25 -6.19 10.42
N ARG A 12 -5.85 -5.17 9.82
CA ARG A 12 -7.22 -5.22 9.30
C ARG A 12 -7.39 -6.29 8.23
N ILE A 13 -6.55 -6.30 7.20
CA ILE A 13 -6.60 -7.30 6.12
C ILE A 13 -6.58 -8.71 6.72
N THR A 14 -5.64 -8.97 7.65
CA THR A 14 -5.52 -10.29 8.28
C THR A 14 -6.70 -10.65 9.19
N GLN A 15 -7.31 -9.68 9.88
CA GLN A 15 -8.47 -9.91 10.75
C GLN A 15 -9.74 -10.17 9.95
N GLU A 16 -9.89 -9.54 8.79
CA GLU A 16 -11.03 -9.71 7.88
C GLU A 16 -10.88 -10.94 6.97
N GLY A 17 -9.72 -11.62 6.99
CA GLY A 17 -9.45 -12.76 6.11
C GLY A 17 -9.25 -12.38 4.64
N GLU A 18 -8.99 -11.10 4.40
CA GLU A 18 -8.76 -10.54 3.08
C GLU A 18 -7.32 -10.76 2.61
N THR A 19 -7.07 -10.52 1.33
CA THR A 19 -5.73 -10.67 0.74
C THR A 19 -5.12 -9.35 0.27
N TYR A 20 -5.91 -8.28 0.24
CA TYR A 20 -5.45 -6.95 -0.12
C TYR A 20 -6.35 -5.86 0.47
N TYR A 21 -5.86 -4.62 0.44
CA TYR A 21 -6.66 -3.43 0.75
C TYR A 21 -6.28 -2.25 -0.14
N ILE A 22 -7.27 -1.49 -0.59
CA ILE A 22 -7.08 -0.30 -1.42
C ILE A 22 -7.35 0.95 -0.58
N PHE A 23 -6.46 1.94 -0.67
CA PHE A 23 -6.62 3.21 0.03
C PHE A 23 -6.03 4.39 -0.76
N PRO A 24 -6.61 5.60 -0.60
CA PRO A 24 -6.07 6.79 -1.24
C PRO A 24 -4.82 7.30 -0.50
N PHE A 25 -3.89 7.87 -1.25
CA PHE A 25 -2.71 8.53 -0.72
C PHE A 25 -2.38 9.78 -1.52
N ILE A 26 -2.20 10.91 -0.84
CA ILE A 26 -1.91 12.18 -1.49
C ILE A 26 -0.57 12.71 -1.00
N LYS A 27 0.32 13.05 -1.94
CA LYS A 27 1.61 13.69 -1.64
C LYS A 27 1.92 14.75 -2.69
N ASN A 28 2.22 15.97 -2.25
CA ASN A 28 2.57 17.08 -3.13
C ASN A 28 1.55 17.31 -4.26
N LYS A 29 0.24 17.24 -3.95
CA LYS A 29 -0.88 17.33 -4.91
C LYS A 29 -0.98 16.19 -5.93
N VAL A 30 -0.14 15.16 -5.81
CA VAL A 30 -0.28 13.93 -6.58
C VAL A 30 -1.12 12.95 -5.78
N GLU A 31 -2.22 12.50 -6.39
CA GLU A 31 -3.15 11.53 -5.81
C GLU A 31 -2.85 10.14 -6.35
N PHE A 32 -2.65 9.21 -5.42
CA PHE A 32 -2.47 7.80 -5.70
C PHE A 32 -3.63 7.00 -5.12
N GLU A 33 -4.03 5.97 -5.85
CA GLU A 33 -4.70 4.82 -5.28
C GLU A 33 -3.64 3.76 -5.01
N ILE A 34 -3.54 3.32 -3.75
CA ILE A 34 -2.56 2.32 -3.35
C ILE A 34 -3.29 1.01 -3.07
N LEU A 35 -2.90 -0.06 -3.75
CA LEU A 35 -3.27 -1.41 -3.39
C LEU A 35 -2.15 -2.04 -2.56
N PHE A 36 -2.45 -2.49 -1.36
CA PHE A 36 -1.55 -3.28 -0.53
C PHE A 36 -1.92 -4.76 -0.65
N ASP A 37 -1.11 -5.51 -1.38
CA ASP A 37 -1.27 -6.96 -1.63
C ASP A 37 -0.43 -7.75 -0.61
N ILE A 38 -1.10 -8.60 0.17
CA ILE A 38 -0.47 -9.52 1.13
C ILE A 38 -0.69 -10.99 0.78
N TYR A 39 -1.29 -11.29 -0.38
CA TYR A 39 -1.60 -12.66 -0.81
C TYR A 39 -0.34 -13.51 -0.95
N LYS A 40 0.72 -12.95 -1.54
CA LYS A 40 2.01 -13.62 -1.75
C LYS A 40 3.12 -12.84 -1.08
N THR A 41 4.12 -13.57 -0.60
CA THR A 41 5.35 -12.97 -0.09
C THR A 41 6.43 -12.92 -1.19
N PRO A 42 7.18 -11.82 -1.31
CA PRO A 42 7.09 -10.60 -0.49
C PRO A 42 5.83 -9.78 -0.81
N PHE A 43 5.27 -9.10 0.20
CA PHE A 43 4.09 -8.24 0.03
C PHE A 43 4.41 -7.07 -0.90
N GLN A 44 3.38 -6.49 -1.51
CA GLN A 44 3.56 -5.44 -2.52
C GLN A 44 2.63 -4.25 -2.30
N LEU A 45 3.14 -3.06 -2.59
CA LEU A 45 2.34 -1.83 -2.69
C LEU A 45 2.32 -1.37 -4.14
N HIS A 46 1.13 -1.35 -4.74
CA HIS A 46 0.92 -0.88 -6.10
C HIS A 46 0.39 0.54 -6.03
N PHE A 47 1.13 1.49 -6.59
CA PHE A 47 0.75 2.90 -6.66
C PHE A 47 0.23 3.20 -8.05
N LEU A 48 -1.03 3.62 -8.13
CA LEU A 48 -1.65 4.08 -9.37
C LEU A 48 -1.92 5.57 -9.24
N GLN A 49 -1.33 6.40 -10.08
CA GLN A 49 -1.62 7.83 -10.09
C GLN A 49 -2.99 8.08 -10.71
N LYS A 50 -3.87 8.84 -10.04
CA LYS A 50 -5.25 9.06 -10.52
C LYS A 50 -5.35 9.93 -11.77
N SER A 51 -4.35 10.76 -12.04
CA SER A 51 -4.38 11.77 -13.12
C SER A 51 -3.58 11.39 -14.37
N SER A 52 -3.00 10.19 -14.42
CA SER A 52 -2.17 9.72 -15.54
C SER A 52 -2.05 8.20 -15.52
N ASP A 53 -1.60 7.58 -16.60
CA ASP A 53 -1.34 6.13 -16.67
C ASP A 53 -0.05 5.70 -15.94
N PHE A 54 0.58 6.60 -15.19
CA PHE A 54 1.75 6.30 -14.39
C PHE A 54 1.40 5.41 -13.20
N SER A 55 2.15 4.31 -13.06
CA SER A 55 2.07 3.41 -11.91
C SER A 55 3.44 2.83 -11.59
N PHE A 56 3.62 2.42 -10.34
CA PHE A 56 4.81 1.72 -9.90
C PHE A 56 4.50 0.82 -8.69
N ASN A 57 5.35 -0.18 -8.49
CA ASN A 57 5.21 -1.13 -7.38
C ASN A 57 6.40 -1.03 -6.43
N VAL A 58 6.16 -1.21 -5.13
CA VAL A 58 7.19 -1.27 -4.10
C VAL A 58 7.08 -2.60 -3.37
N ILE A 59 8.19 -3.32 -3.27
CA ILE A 59 8.29 -4.55 -2.49
C ILE A 59 8.36 -4.18 -1.01
N VAL A 60 7.51 -4.80 -0.19
CA VAL A 60 7.53 -4.67 1.27
C VAL A 60 8.25 -5.88 1.84
N GLU A 61 9.55 -5.71 2.09
CA GLU A 61 10.37 -6.76 2.69
C GLU A 61 10.06 -6.97 4.19
N LYS A 62 10.36 -8.17 4.70
CA LYS A 62 10.30 -8.46 6.14
C LYS A 62 11.24 -7.50 6.90
N GLY A 63 10.70 -6.71 7.82
CA GLY A 63 11.47 -5.73 8.60
C GLY A 63 11.41 -4.28 8.06
N PHE A 64 10.58 -4.00 7.05
CA PHE A 64 10.34 -2.64 6.58
C PHE A 64 9.85 -1.74 7.73
N LYS A 65 10.73 -0.88 8.25
CA LYS A 65 10.34 0.20 9.15
C LYS A 65 9.72 1.29 8.30
N ILE A 66 8.39 1.30 8.26
CA ILE A 66 7.65 2.40 7.66
C ILE A 66 7.73 3.54 8.65
N ASN A 67 8.85 4.23 8.56
CA ASN A 67 9.17 5.38 9.38
C ASN A 67 8.15 6.43 9.06
#